data_AF-A0A3M1G897-F1
#
_entry.id   AF-A0A3M1G897-F1
#
_cell.length_a   1.000
_cell.length_b   1.000
_cell.length_c   1.000
_cell.angle_alpha   90.00
_cell.angle_beta   90.00
_cell.angle_gamma   90.00
#
_symmetry.space_group_name_H-M   'P 1'
#
loop_
_entity.id
_entity.type
_entity.pdbx_description
1 polymer ?
#
loop_
_entity_poly.entity_id
_entity_poly.type
_entity_poly.pdbx_seq_one_letter_code
_entity_poly.pdbx_strand_id
1 'polypeptide(L)' 'VVLMLYNFIQSAEIGVLAGANPWRSRSPEWQIPSPVPEHSYAGPLVVTGEPYDYGLPGSTYVTIGAAGDD' A
#
# COMPACT_ATOMS: atom_id res chain seq x y z
N VAL A 1 15.87 13.24 18.89
CA VAL A 1 15.47 14.16 17.80
C VAL A 1 16.51 14.24 16.70
N VAL A 2 17.78 14.59 16.97
CA VAL A 2 18.81 14.75 15.92
C VAL A 2 18.98 13.49 15.05
N LEU A 3 19.07 12.30 15.66
CA LEU A 3 19.19 11.04 14.92
C LEU A 3 17.98 10.75 14.01
N MET A 4 16.77 11.12 14.45
CA MET A 4 15.55 10.94 13.65
C MET A 4 15.57 11.84 12.41
N LEU A 5 15.96 13.11 12.57
CA LEU A 5 16.06 14.06 11.46
C LEU A 5 17.12 13.62 10.45
N TYR A 6 18.28 13.17 10.93
CA TYR A 6 19.33 12.63 10.07
C TYR A 6 18.81 11.43 9.26
N ASN A 7 18.15 10.46 9.90
CA ASN A 7 17.60 9.30 9.19
C ASN A 7 16.53 9.70 8.17
N PHE A 8 15.66 10.66 8.50
CA PHE A 8 14.61 11.12 7.60
C PHE A 8 15.18 11.77 6.33
N ILE A 9 16.12 12.71 6.50
CA ILE A 9 16.75 13.42 5.37
C ILE A 9 17.58 12.45 4.53
N GLN A 10 18.43 11.63 5.15
CA GLN A 10 19.24 10.67 4.39
C GLN A 10 18.39 9.65 3.63
N SER A 11 17.31 9.16 4.23
CA SER A 11 16.43 8.18 3.56
C SER A 11 15.67 8.81 2.38
N ALA A 12 15.29 10.09 2.48
CA ALA A 12 14.62 10.79 1.40
C ALA A 12 15.53 11.05 0.19
N GLU A 13 16.82 11.37 0.43
CA GLU A 13 17.77 11.75 -0.63
C GLU A 13 18.41 10.54 -1.32
N ILE A 14 18.77 9.49 -0.56
CA ILE A 14 19.57 8.36 -1.07
C ILE A 14 19.02 6.98 -0.69
N GLY A 15 17.85 6.93 -0.06
CA GLY A 15 17.23 5.66 0.35
C GLY A 15 16.83 4.78 -0.84
N VAL A 16 16.71 3.48 -0.57
CA VAL A 16 16.16 2.53 -1.54
C VAL A 16 14.70 2.87 -1.79
N LEU A 17 14.30 2.97 -3.06
CA LEU A 17 12.91 3.22 -3.43
C LEU A 17 12.01 2.13 -2.86
N ALA A 18 11.00 2.53 -2.09
CA ALA A 18 10.02 1.61 -1.56
C ALA A 18 9.13 1.06 -2.70
N GLY A 19 8.91 -0.25 -2.73
CA GLY A 19 7.83 -0.81 -3.54
C GLY A 19 6.46 -0.39 -3.02
N ALA A 20 5.39 -0.83 -3.70
CA ALA A 20 4.01 -0.55 -3.27
C ALA A 20 3.70 -1.06 -1.85
N ASN A 21 4.25 -2.23 -1.49
CA ASN A 21 3.92 -2.91 -0.23
C ASN A 21 5.14 -3.56 0.45
N PRO A 22 6.06 -2.75 1.01
CA PRO A 22 7.28 -3.26 1.64
C PRO A 22 6.99 -4.11 2.89
N TRP A 23 5.85 -3.88 3.55
CA TRP A 23 5.48 -4.56 4.80
C TRP A 23 4.53 -5.73 4.62
N ARG A 24 4.10 -6.01 3.37
CA ARG A 24 3.12 -7.05 3.04
C ARG A 24 1.80 -6.89 3.82
N SER A 25 1.36 -5.65 4.02
CA SER A 25 0.06 -5.33 4.62
C SER A 25 -1.09 -5.65 3.66
N ARG A 26 -2.27 -5.93 4.19
CA ARG A 26 -3.46 -6.28 3.42
C ARG A 26 -4.36 -5.08 3.14
N SER A 27 -4.24 -4.00 3.90
CA SER A 27 -5.14 -2.86 3.82
C SER A 27 -5.04 -2.15 2.45
N PRO A 28 -6.12 -1.47 2.01
CA PRO A 28 -6.23 -0.80 0.72
C PRO A 28 -5.03 0.04 0.28
N GLU A 29 -4.47 0.82 1.18
CA GLU A 29 -3.39 1.78 0.90
C GLU A 29 -2.09 1.09 0.48
N TRP A 30 -1.96 -0.21 0.76
CA TRP A 30 -0.82 -1.03 0.36
C TRP A 30 -1.08 -1.84 -0.93
N GLN A 31 -2.23 -1.64 -1.57
CA GLN A 31 -2.56 -2.23 -2.87
C GLN A 31 -2.35 -1.26 -4.04
N ILE A 32 -1.84 -0.06 -3.76
CA ILE A 32 -1.57 1.00 -4.73
C ILE A 32 -0.07 1.37 -4.73
N PRO A 33 0.45 2.01 -5.81
CA PRO A 33 1.86 2.36 -5.89
C PRO A 33 2.35 3.33 -4.80
N SER A 34 3.66 3.36 -4.60
CA SER A 34 4.37 4.40 -3.86
C SER A 34 5.30 5.17 -4.83
N PRO A 35 5.12 6.50 -5.01
CA PRO A 35 4.16 7.37 -4.35
C PRO A 35 2.70 7.12 -4.78
N VAL A 36 1.78 7.52 -3.91
CA VAL A 36 0.33 7.37 -4.12
C VAL A 36 -0.12 8.17 -5.35
N PRO A 37 -0.91 7.59 -6.28
CA PRO A 37 -1.51 8.31 -7.40
C PRO A 37 -2.46 9.43 -6.93
N GLU A 38 -2.66 10.45 -7.76
CA GLU A 38 -3.57 11.57 -7.46
C GLU A 38 -4.99 11.11 -7.12
N HIS A 39 -5.51 10.16 -7.91
CA HIS A 39 -6.80 9.51 -7.66
C HIS A 39 -6.60 8.14 -7.04
N SER A 40 -6.02 8.10 -5.83
CA SER A 40 -5.73 6.91 -4.99
C SER A 40 -6.02 5.53 -5.60
N TYR A 41 -7.29 5.16 -5.81
CA TYR A 41 -7.72 3.89 -6.41
C TYR A 41 -8.25 4.11 -7.84
N ALA A 42 -7.92 3.18 -8.76
CA ALA A 42 -8.37 3.23 -10.14
C ALA A 42 -9.89 3.00 -10.30
N GLY A 43 -10.53 2.34 -9.34
CA GLY A 43 -11.95 2.03 -9.35
C GLY A 43 -12.48 1.74 -7.94
N PRO A 44 -13.72 1.25 -7.81
CA PRO A 44 -14.35 0.99 -6.52
C PRO A 44 -13.57 -0.02 -5.68
N LEU A 45 -13.48 0.25 -4.38
CA LEU A 45 -12.86 -0.65 -3.41
C LEU A 45 -13.92 -1.50 -2.71
N VAL A 46 -13.73 -2.82 -2.71
CA VAL A 46 -14.61 -3.77 -2.03
C VAL A 46 -13.81 -4.59 -1.03
N VAL A 47 -14.31 -4.67 0.21
CA VAL A 47 -13.76 -5.56 1.26
C VAL A 47 -14.38 -6.94 1.08
N THR A 48 -13.55 -7.96 0.84
CA THR A 48 -13.98 -9.30 0.45
C THR A 48 -13.55 -10.41 1.41
N GLY A 49 -12.78 -10.08 2.46
CA GLY A 49 -12.27 -11.07 3.40
C GLY A 49 -11.97 -10.47 4.77
N GLU A 50 -11.30 -11.25 5.62
CA GLU A 50 -10.96 -10.81 6.98
C GLU A 50 -9.60 -10.12 7.04
N PRO A 51 -9.44 -9.09 7.89
CA PRO A 51 -8.20 -8.33 7.99
C PRO A 51 -7.01 -9.17 8.50
N TYR A 52 -7.28 -10.31 9.14
CA TYR A 52 -6.27 -11.14 9.80
C TYR A 52 -5.99 -12.49 9.11
N ASP A 53 -6.48 -12.72 7.89
CA ASP A 53 -6.25 -13.95 7.10
C ASP A 53 -4.81 -14.08 6.57
N TYR A 54 -3.82 -13.47 7.23
CA TYR A 54 -2.41 -13.63 6.91
C TYR A 54 -2.02 -15.12 6.92
N GLY A 55 -1.32 -15.55 5.86
CA GLY A 55 -0.85 -16.93 5.73
C GLY A 55 -1.90 -17.93 5.21
N LEU A 56 -3.18 -17.55 5.09
CA LEU A 56 -4.18 -18.40 4.46
C LEU A 56 -4.01 -18.40 2.92
N PRO A 57 -3.82 -19.57 2.28
CA PRO A 57 -3.66 -19.66 0.84
C PRO A 57 -4.84 -19.04 0.08
N GLY A 58 -4.55 -18.15 -0.88
CA GLY A 58 -5.57 -17.51 -1.72
C GLY A 58 -6.45 -16.45 -1.04
N SER A 59 -6.18 -16.12 0.22
CA SER A 59 -6.97 -15.11 0.94
C SER A 59 -6.78 -13.71 0.33
N THR A 60 -7.89 -13.01 0.07
CA THR A 60 -7.90 -11.63 -0.44
C THR A 60 -8.72 -10.76 0.50
N TYR A 61 -8.13 -9.70 1.03
CA TYR A 61 -8.84 -8.78 1.93
C TYR A 61 -9.66 -7.74 1.17
N VAL A 62 -9.08 -7.16 0.11
CA VAL A 62 -9.70 -6.11 -0.69
C VAL A 62 -9.51 -6.36 -2.18
N THR A 63 -10.49 -5.96 -2.97
CA THR A 63 -10.45 -5.94 -4.44
C THR A 63 -10.67 -4.51 -4.92
N ILE A 64 -9.91 -4.08 -5.92
CA ILE A 64 -10.03 -2.76 -6.56
C ILE A 64 -10.53 -2.99 -7.98
N GLY A 65 -11.69 -2.41 -8.32
CA GLY A 65 -12.27 -2.47 -9.66
C GLY A 65 -11.46 -1.72 -10.71
N ALA A 66 -11.80 -1.90 -11.99
CA ALA A 66 -11.23 -1.12 -13.06
C ALA A 66 -11.82 0.31 -13.08
N ALA A 67 -11.13 1.21 -13.77
CA ALA A 67 -11.67 2.54 -14.02
C ALA A 67 -12.93 2.43 -14.89
N GLY A 68 -14.06 2.94 -14.37
CA GLY A 68 -15.37 2.89 -15.04
C GLY A 68 -16.25 1.68 -14.70
N ASP A 69 -15.92 0.92 -13.64
CA ASP A 69 -16.77 -0.17 -13.10
C ASP A 69 -17.88 0.35 -12.13
N ASP A 70 -18.44 1.54 -12.38
CA ASP A 70 -19.51 2.14 -11.57
C ASP A 70 -20.94 1.68 -11.94
#